data_AF-F6GYK1-F1
#
_entry.id   AF-F6GYK1-F1
#
_cell.length_a   1.000
_cell.length_b   1.000
_cell.length_c   1.000
_cell.angle_alpha   90.00
_cell.angle_beta   90.00
_cell.angle_gamma   90.00
#
_symmetry.space_group_name_H-M   'P 1'
#
loop_
_entity.id
_entity.type
_entity.pdbx_description
1 polymer ?
#
loop_
_entity_poly.entity_id
_entity_poly.type
_entity_poly.pdbx_seq_one_letter_code
_entity_poly.pdbx_strand_id
1 'polypeptide(L)'
;MWRLKIADGGNDPYIFSTNNFVGRQIWEFDPDYGTPKERAKVEAARENFWKNQFRVKPSSDLLCIRYKASDGHWPAENAGPLFLLPPLVIYLYITRHLDPIFLGEYRKEILCFIYCHQNEDGEWGFHVEGHNTKYCTVFNYICMSIIREGSDGGQGNACLRGQKWILDHGGATSIPSWGILGLFEWA
;
A
#
# COMPACT_ATOMS: atom_id res chain seq x y z
N MET A 1 -8.04 -7.51 13.29
CA MET A 1 -8.51 -7.83 11.93
C MET A 1 -9.04 -6.56 11.29
N TRP A 2 -8.91 -6.43 9.98
CA TRP A 2 -9.44 -5.28 9.25
C TRP A 2 -10.96 -5.35 9.11
N ARG A 3 -11.64 -4.25 9.43
CA ARG A 3 -13.09 -4.08 9.33
C ARG A 3 -13.40 -3.00 8.30
N LEU A 4 -14.29 -3.31 7.36
CA LEU A 4 -14.81 -2.34 6.43
C LEU A 4 -15.91 -1.51 7.11
N LYS A 5 -15.66 -0.21 7.26
CA LYS A 5 -16.63 0.79 7.68
C LYS A 5 -17.20 1.48 6.44
N ILE A 6 -18.52 1.39 6.30
CA ILE A 6 -19.28 2.07 5.26
C ILE A 6 -19.88 3.35 5.86
N ALA A 7 -19.77 4.45 5.12
CA ALA A 7 -20.42 5.75 5.33
C ALA A 7 -21.15 5.98 6.68
N ASP A 8 -20.56 6.81 7.55
CA ASP A 8 -21.24 7.39 8.73
C ASP A 8 -21.75 8.78 8.36
N GLY A 9 -22.93 8.89 7.73
CA GLY A 9 -23.86 10.03 7.68
C GLY A 9 -23.39 11.49 7.51
N GLY A 10 -22.10 11.80 7.41
CA GLY A 10 -21.53 13.15 7.38
C GLY A 10 -21.72 13.97 8.66
N ASN A 11 -21.04 13.62 9.76
CA ASN A 11 -20.96 14.49 10.93
C ASN A 11 -19.73 15.44 10.92
N ASP A 12 -18.99 15.50 9.81
CA ASP A 12 -17.78 16.32 9.67
C ASP A 12 -18.07 17.55 8.78
N PRO A 13 -17.86 18.78 9.30
CA PRO A 13 -18.14 20.01 8.56
C PRO A 13 -17.28 20.21 7.31
N TYR A 14 -16.17 19.45 7.16
CA TYR A 14 -15.28 19.52 6.01
C TYR A 14 -15.61 18.54 4.89
N ILE A 15 -16.67 17.73 5.03
CA ILE A 15 -17.01 16.70 4.04
C ILE A 15 -18.43 16.94 3.52
N PHE A 16 -18.55 17.11 2.20
CA PHE A 16 -19.83 17.30 1.50
C PHE A 16 -20.12 16.10 0.58
N SER A 17 -21.38 15.70 0.46
CA SER A 17 -21.81 14.65 -0.45
C SER A 17 -23.22 14.93 -0.98
N THR A 18 -23.43 14.62 -2.26
CA THR A 18 -24.75 14.66 -2.91
C THR A 18 -25.54 13.35 -2.77
N ASN A 19 -24.90 12.29 -2.25
CA ASN A 19 -25.46 10.94 -2.14
C ASN A 19 -25.34 10.35 -0.73
N ASN A 20 -25.25 11.20 0.31
CA ASN A 20 -25.10 10.78 1.71
C ASN A 20 -23.92 9.81 1.93
N PHE A 21 -22.82 10.01 1.19
CA PHE A 21 -21.59 9.22 1.24
C PHE A 21 -21.77 7.73 0.88
N VAL A 22 -22.88 7.34 0.27
CA VAL A 22 -23.11 5.96 -0.21
C VAL A 22 -21.93 5.51 -1.09
N GLY A 23 -21.41 4.31 -0.83
CA GLY A 23 -20.23 3.76 -1.50
C GLY A 23 -18.87 4.18 -0.90
N ARG A 24 -18.83 5.07 0.10
CA ARG A 24 -17.58 5.41 0.81
C ARG A 24 -17.08 4.22 1.63
N GLN A 25 -15.86 3.81 1.36
CA GLN A 25 -15.20 2.68 2.02
C GLN A 25 -14.03 3.18 2.87
N ILE A 26 -14.01 2.82 4.15
CA ILE A 26 -12.90 3.07 5.07
C ILE A 26 -12.55 1.76 5.75
N TRP A 27 -11.28 1.38 5.76
CA TRP A 27 -10.82 0.22 6.50
C TRP A 27 -10.24 0.66 7.85
N GLU A 28 -10.74 0.06 8.93
CA GLU A 28 -10.28 0.28 10.30
C GLU A 28 -9.73 -1.02 10.87
N PHE A 29 -8.61 -0.95 11.58
CA PHE A 29 -8.10 -2.12 12.29
C PHE A 29 -8.74 -2.23 13.67
N ASP A 30 -9.32 -3.40 13.96
CA ASP A 30 -9.89 -3.73 15.26
C ASP A 30 -9.30 -5.07 15.72
N PRO A 31 -8.53 -5.12 16.82
CA PRO A 31 -7.89 -6.36 17.28
C PRO A 31 -8.89 -7.44 17.70
N ASP A 32 -10.07 -7.05 18.17
CA ASP A 32 -11.11 -7.94 18.68
C ASP A 32 -12.13 -8.36 17.61
N TYR A 33 -12.10 -7.71 16.44
CA TYR A 33 -12.99 -8.03 15.33
C TYR A 33 -12.76 -9.43 14.75
N GLY A 34 -13.87 -10.12 14.46
CA GLY A 34 -13.92 -11.45 13.85
C GLY A 34 -13.72 -12.60 14.84
N THR A 35 -14.24 -13.76 14.48
CA THR A 35 -13.99 -15.00 15.23
C THR A 35 -12.55 -15.48 15.05
N PRO A 36 -11.98 -16.23 16.00
CA PRO A 36 -10.64 -16.83 15.84
C PRO A 36 -10.50 -17.64 14.55
N LYS A 37 -11.57 -18.31 14.12
CA LYS A 37 -11.61 -19.08 12.87
C LYS A 37 -11.52 -18.19 11.62
N GLU A 38 -12.16 -17.03 11.62
CA GLU A 38 -12.07 -16.07 10.52
C GLU A 38 -10.69 -15.43 10.45
N ARG A 39 -10.13 -15.03 11.59
CA ARG A 39 -8.76 -14.51 11.66
C ARG A 39 -7.75 -15.53 11.11
N ALA A 40 -7.86 -16.80 11.51
CA ALA A 40 -7.01 -17.87 10.98
C ALA A 40 -7.13 -18.05 9.47
N LYS A 41 -8.32 -17.87 8.88
CA LYS A 41 -8.51 -17.92 7.42
C LYS A 41 -7.81 -16.76 6.71
N VAL A 42 -7.86 -15.55 7.28
CA VAL A 42 -7.19 -14.37 6.70
C VAL A 42 -5.67 -14.59 6.71
N GLU A 43 -5.11 -15.07 7.81
CA GLU A 43 -3.68 -15.36 7.89
C GLU A 43 -3.25 -16.48 6.93
N ALA A 44 -4.06 -17.55 6.82
CA ALA A 44 -3.81 -18.61 5.84
C ALA A 44 -3.85 -18.07 4.39
N ALA A 45 -4.76 -17.14 4.08
CA ALA A 45 -4.81 -16.50 2.77
C ALA A 45 -3.57 -15.64 2.50
N ARG A 46 -3.09 -14.88 3.50
CA ARG A 46 -1.85 -14.08 3.42
C ARG A 46 -0.64 -14.97 3.16
N GLU A 47 -0.48 -16.05 3.89
CA GLU A 47 0.60 -17.01 3.67
C GLU A 47 0.54 -17.66 2.28
N ASN A 48 -0.68 -18.03 1.84
CA ASN A 48 -0.87 -18.61 0.53
C ASN A 48 -0.50 -17.63 -0.58
N PHE A 49 -0.89 -16.36 -0.44
CA PHE A 49 -0.49 -15.31 -1.36
C PHE A 49 1.03 -15.16 -1.38
N TRP A 50 1.68 -15.04 -0.23
CA TRP A 50 3.14 -14.91 -0.13
C TRP A 50 3.89 -16.05 -0.83
N LYS A 51 3.43 -17.30 -0.66
CA LYS A 51 4.03 -18.47 -1.32
C LYS A 51 3.86 -18.45 -2.84
N ASN A 52 2.81 -17.80 -3.34
CA ASN A 52 2.46 -17.76 -4.76
C ASN A 52 2.65 -16.38 -5.42
N GLN A 53 3.23 -15.40 -4.73
CA GLN A 53 3.32 -14.00 -5.18
C GLN A 53 4.03 -13.81 -6.53
N PHE A 54 4.93 -14.73 -6.90
CA PHE A 54 5.61 -14.72 -8.20
C PHE A 54 4.83 -15.45 -9.30
N ARG A 55 3.84 -16.27 -8.93
CA ARG A 55 2.96 -17.02 -9.86
C ARG A 55 1.65 -16.29 -10.12
N VAL A 56 1.10 -15.64 -9.09
CA VAL A 56 -0.16 -14.90 -9.14
C VAL A 56 0.07 -13.55 -8.47
N LYS A 57 0.03 -12.48 -9.27
CA LYS A 57 0.29 -11.10 -8.84
C LYS A 57 -0.90 -10.42 -8.16
N PRO A 58 -2.17 -10.60 -8.57
CA PRO A 58 -3.29 -9.98 -7.86
C PRO A 58 -3.55 -10.66 -6.51
N SER A 59 -3.65 -9.87 -5.44
CA SER A 59 -3.73 -10.37 -4.04
C SER A 59 -5.15 -10.45 -3.46
N SER A 60 -6.15 -9.94 -4.17
CA SER A 60 -7.36 -9.39 -3.53
C SER A 60 -8.69 -10.04 -3.86
N ASP A 61 -8.74 -10.90 -4.88
CA ASP A 61 -10.01 -11.42 -5.40
C ASP A 61 -10.78 -12.26 -4.37
N LEU A 62 -10.12 -12.87 -3.38
CA LEU A 62 -10.81 -13.78 -2.46
C LEU A 62 -11.49 -13.10 -1.28
N LEU A 63 -11.04 -11.90 -0.87
CA LEU A 63 -11.57 -11.22 0.33
C LEU A 63 -12.69 -10.22 0.00
N CYS A 64 -12.60 -9.48 -1.11
CA CYS A 64 -13.58 -8.44 -1.45
C CYS A 64 -14.88 -8.99 -2.06
N ILE A 65 -14.80 -10.04 -2.89
CA ILE A 65 -15.94 -10.50 -3.71
C ILE A 65 -17.06 -11.14 -2.86
N ARG A 66 -16.79 -11.54 -1.61
CA ARG A 66 -17.75 -12.27 -0.77
C ARG A 66 -18.66 -11.38 0.09
N TYR A 67 -18.40 -10.08 0.19
CA TYR A 67 -19.11 -9.18 1.08
C TYR A 67 -19.90 -8.15 0.29
N LYS A 68 -21.24 -8.27 0.26
CA LYS A 68 -22.10 -7.15 -0.12
C LYS A 68 -22.13 -6.16 1.05
N ALA A 69 -21.82 -4.90 0.80
CA ALA A 69 -21.86 -3.85 1.80
C ALA A 69 -23.28 -3.65 2.34
N SER A 70 -23.40 -3.11 3.56
CA SER A 70 -24.69 -2.90 4.24
C SER A 70 -25.62 -1.92 3.51
N ASP A 71 -25.06 -0.97 2.76
CA ASP A 71 -25.77 -0.03 1.89
C ASP A 71 -26.09 -0.61 0.50
N GLY A 72 -25.72 -1.88 0.26
CA GLY A 72 -26.05 -2.63 -0.94
C GLY A 72 -25.04 -2.56 -2.07
N HIS A 73 -23.96 -1.78 -1.97
CA HIS A 73 -22.89 -1.79 -2.97
C HIS A 73 -21.97 -3.02 -2.82
N TRP A 74 -21.17 -3.26 -3.86
CA TRP A 74 -20.12 -4.27 -3.82
C TRP A 74 -18.78 -3.55 -3.61
N PRO A 75 -18.13 -3.74 -2.45
CA PRO A 75 -16.78 -3.27 -2.23
C PRO A 75 -15.85 -3.84 -3.29
N ALA A 76 -14.94 -3.01 -3.78
CA ALA A 76 -13.98 -3.37 -4.79
C ALA A 76 -12.61 -2.91 -4.34
N GLU A 77 -11.62 -3.77 -4.52
CA GLU A 77 -10.26 -3.31 -4.42
C GLU A 77 -9.93 -2.55 -5.72
N ASN A 78 -9.39 -1.34 -5.58
CA ASN A 78 -8.83 -0.56 -6.69
C ASN A 78 -7.31 -0.45 -6.54
N ALA A 79 -6.66 -1.60 -6.37
CA ALA A 79 -5.20 -1.70 -6.38
C ALA A 79 -4.69 -1.94 -7.81
N GLY A 80 -3.38 -1.95 -7.96
CA GLY A 80 -2.74 -2.19 -9.26
C GLY A 80 -1.59 -1.22 -9.51
N PRO A 81 -1.83 0.10 -9.52
CA PRO A 81 -0.77 1.09 -9.70
C PRO A 81 0.20 1.12 -8.50
N LEU A 82 1.50 0.93 -8.76
CA LEU A 82 2.53 0.94 -7.71
C LEU A 82 3.13 2.34 -7.44
N PHE A 83 2.53 3.37 -8.01
CA PHE A 83 2.95 4.76 -7.90
C PHE A 83 1.98 5.68 -7.16
N LEU A 84 0.85 5.17 -6.62
CA LEU A 84 -0.12 6.00 -5.90
C LEU A 84 0.21 6.12 -4.41
N LEU A 85 0.55 5.00 -3.78
CA LEU A 85 0.81 4.93 -2.35
C LEU A 85 2.11 5.65 -1.93
N PRO A 86 3.26 5.47 -2.63
CA PRO A 86 4.50 6.13 -2.20
C PRO A 86 4.44 7.67 -2.19
N PRO A 87 3.92 8.37 -3.21
CA PRO A 87 3.78 9.82 -3.15
C PRO A 87 2.88 10.30 -2.02
N LEU A 88 1.79 9.58 -1.72
CA LEU A 88 0.90 9.92 -0.59
C LEU A 88 1.67 9.87 0.74
N VAL A 89 2.46 8.83 0.96
CA VAL A 89 3.29 8.68 2.15
C VAL A 89 4.32 9.81 2.26
N ILE A 90 5.01 10.12 1.17
CA ILE A 90 5.98 11.22 1.12
C ILE A 90 5.29 12.56 1.43
N TYR A 91 4.14 12.82 0.85
CA TYR A 91 3.35 14.02 1.09
C TYR A 91 2.93 14.15 2.57
N LEU A 92 2.40 13.08 3.15
CA LEU A 92 2.00 13.05 4.56
C LEU A 92 3.18 13.22 5.51
N TYR A 93 4.34 12.69 5.13
CA TYR A 93 5.59 12.91 5.87
C TYR A 93 6.03 14.38 5.83
N ILE A 94 6.06 15.00 4.64
CA ILE A 94 6.43 16.42 4.46
C ILE A 94 5.48 17.33 5.24
N THR A 95 4.17 17.06 5.15
CA THR A 95 3.14 17.86 5.83
C THR A 95 3.02 17.57 7.33
N ARG A 96 3.78 16.62 7.89
CA ARG A 96 3.71 16.21 9.32
C ARG A 96 2.37 15.60 9.74
N HIS A 97 1.68 14.94 8.81
CA HIS A 97 0.42 14.24 9.05
C HIS A 97 0.54 12.72 8.94
N LEU A 98 1.76 12.19 8.83
CA LEU A 98 2.00 10.74 8.71
C LEU A 98 1.54 9.96 9.95
N ASP A 99 1.91 10.38 11.16
CA ASP A 99 1.55 9.66 12.40
C ASP A 99 0.04 9.73 12.71
N PRO A 100 -0.64 10.88 12.56
CA PRO A 100 -2.08 10.96 12.79
C PRO A 100 -2.92 10.14 11.81
N ILE A 101 -2.45 9.94 10.57
CA ILE A 101 -3.22 9.26 9.51
C ILE A 101 -2.86 7.78 9.41
N PHE A 102 -1.57 7.44 9.42
CA PHE A 102 -1.09 6.06 9.32
C PHE A 102 -0.58 5.57 10.67
N LEU A 103 -1.52 5.09 11.49
CA LEU A 103 -1.26 4.34 12.71
C LEU A 103 -0.50 3.04 12.41
N GLY A 104 0.10 2.42 13.44
CA GLY A 104 1.05 1.31 13.29
C GLY A 104 0.55 0.13 12.43
N GLU A 105 -0.73 -0.23 12.49
CA GLU A 105 -1.28 -1.32 11.68
C GLU A 105 -1.38 -0.95 10.19
N TYR A 106 -1.74 0.31 9.86
CA TYR A 106 -1.71 0.77 8.47
C TYR A 106 -0.30 0.73 7.89
N ARG A 107 0.71 1.12 8.70
CA ARG A 107 2.12 1.04 8.29
C ARG A 107 2.55 -0.38 7.96
N LYS A 108 2.16 -1.35 8.80
CA LYS A 108 2.44 -2.77 8.57
C LYS A 108 1.83 -3.27 7.26
N GLU A 109 0.59 -2.92 6.97
CA GLU A 109 -0.06 -3.34 5.71
C GLU A 109 0.52 -2.63 4.49
N ILE A 110 0.88 -1.35 4.60
CA ILE A 110 1.57 -0.62 3.52
C ILE A 110 2.90 -1.33 3.19
N LEU A 111 3.69 -1.66 4.22
CA LEU A 111 4.93 -2.40 4.02
C LEU A 111 4.68 -3.79 3.45
N CYS A 112 3.70 -4.53 3.98
CA CYS A 112 3.29 -5.84 3.46
C CYS A 112 2.94 -5.76 1.97
N PHE A 113 2.11 -4.80 1.57
CA PHE A 113 1.75 -4.56 0.18
C PHE A 113 2.99 -4.29 -0.69
N ILE A 114 3.91 -3.43 -0.24
CA ILE A 114 5.13 -3.12 -0.99
C ILE A 114 6.01 -4.38 -1.14
N TYR A 115 6.18 -5.16 -0.07
CA TYR A 115 7.01 -6.38 -0.09
C TYR A 115 6.42 -7.45 -1.02
N CYS A 116 5.11 -7.65 -0.96
CA CYS A 116 4.35 -8.59 -1.77
C CYS A 116 4.49 -8.36 -3.28
N HIS A 117 4.68 -7.10 -3.69
CA HIS A 117 4.74 -6.72 -5.10
C HIS A 117 6.16 -6.38 -5.57
N GLN A 118 7.19 -6.66 -4.76
CA GLN A 118 8.56 -6.56 -5.21
C GLN A 118 8.88 -7.73 -6.15
N ASN A 119 9.46 -7.43 -7.31
CA ASN A 119 9.93 -8.44 -8.24
C ASN A 119 11.19 -9.16 -7.69
N GLU A 120 11.50 -10.33 -8.25
CA GLU A 120 12.58 -11.20 -7.75
C GLU A 120 13.94 -10.50 -7.70
N ASP A 121 14.21 -9.63 -8.68
CA ASP A 121 15.46 -8.87 -8.80
C ASP A 121 15.52 -7.64 -7.85
N GLY A 122 14.48 -7.39 -7.05
CA GLY A 122 14.50 -6.38 -5.99
C GLY A 122 13.81 -5.05 -6.31
N GLU A 123 12.96 -5.02 -7.32
CA GLU A 123 12.45 -3.79 -7.93
C GLU A 123 10.91 -3.77 -8.02
N TRP A 124 10.34 -2.65 -8.46
CA TRP A 124 8.89 -2.48 -8.62
C TRP A 124 8.54 -2.00 -10.03
N GLY A 125 7.49 -2.61 -10.59
CA GLY A 125 6.92 -2.20 -11.87
C GLY A 125 6.03 -0.97 -11.76
N PHE A 126 5.51 -0.50 -12.89
CA PHE A 126 4.53 0.60 -12.93
C PHE A 126 3.18 0.21 -12.29
N HIS A 127 2.84 -1.07 -12.39
CA HIS A 127 1.72 -1.71 -11.75
C HIS A 127 2.12 -3.10 -11.24
N VAL A 128 1.26 -3.79 -10.50
CA VAL A 128 1.52 -5.09 -9.84
C VAL A 128 1.98 -6.20 -10.79
N GLU A 129 1.62 -6.13 -12.06
CA GLU A 129 2.04 -7.06 -13.13
C GLU A 129 3.13 -6.49 -14.05
N GLY A 130 3.53 -5.24 -13.82
CA GLY A 130 4.39 -4.50 -14.72
C GLY A 130 5.85 -4.91 -14.59
N HIS A 131 6.56 -4.79 -15.72
CA HIS A 131 8.01 -4.77 -15.70
C HIS A 131 8.54 -3.54 -14.98
N ASN A 132 9.80 -3.65 -14.63
CA ASN A 132 10.52 -2.81 -13.69
C ASN A 132 10.61 -1.37 -14.15
N THR A 133 10.43 -0.45 -13.21
CA THR A 133 10.56 0.97 -13.50
C THR A 133 11.44 1.64 -12.44
N LYS A 134 12.42 2.44 -12.89
CA LYS A 134 13.23 3.26 -11.97
C LYS A 134 12.34 4.12 -11.07
N TYR A 135 11.29 4.69 -11.66
CA TYR A 135 10.30 5.51 -10.96
C TYR A 135 9.71 4.78 -9.74
N CYS A 136 9.06 3.64 -9.94
CA CYS A 136 8.40 2.94 -8.84
C CYS A 136 9.41 2.33 -7.88
N THR A 137 10.57 1.87 -8.34
CA THR A 137 11.60 1.33 -7.44
C THR A 137 12.14 2.39 -6.48
N VAL A 138 12.48 3.58 -6.98
CA VAL A 138 12.95 4.70 -6.15
C VAL A 138 11.88 5.11 -5.14
N PHE A 139 10.64 5.24 -5.59
CA PHE A 139 9.54 5.69 -4.75
C PHE A 139 9.15 4.68 -3.67
N ASN A 140 9.04 3.39 -4.02
CA ASN A 140 8.77 2.34 -3.04
C ASN A 140 9.92 2.21 -2.04
N TYR A 141 11.17 2.37 -2.47
CA TYR A 141 12.33 2.45 -1.57
C TYR A 141 12.22 3.60 -0.57
N ILE A 142 11.90 4.82 -1.02
CA ILE A 142 11.72 5.99 -0.16
C ILE A 142 10.55 5.77 0.81
N CYS A 143 9.42 5.26 0.30
CA CYS A 143 8.23 4.96 1.11
C CYS A 143 8.55 4.00 2.26
N MET A 144 9.24 2.89 1.97
CA MET A 144 9.71 1.97 3.00
C MET A 144 10.67 2.64 3.98
N SER A 145 11.55 3.52 3.50
CA SER A 145 12.51 4.24 4.35
C SER A 145 11.84 5.23 5.32
N ILE A 146 10.69 5.80 4.92
CA ILE A 146 9.89 6.71 5.76
C ILE A 146 9.07 5.94 6.80
N ILE A 147 8.47 4.81 6.41
CA ILE A 147 7.50 4.09 7.23
C ILE A 147 8.15 3.05 8.15
N ARG A 148 9.29 2.46 7.76
CA ARG A 148 9.89 1.35 8.49
C ARG A 148 10.45 1.80 9.84
N GLU A 149 10.07 1.09 10.89
CA GLU A 149 10.67 1.19 12.21
C GLU A 149 11.73 0.09 12.37
N GLY A 150 12.98 0.38 11.99
CA GLY A 150 14.08 -0.58 12.13
C GLY A 150 15.14 -0.52 11.04
N SER A 151 16.32 -1.04 11.36
CA SER A 151 17.47 -1.16 10.45
C SER A 151 17.47 -2.47 9.67
N ASP A 152 16.62 -3.43 10.02
CA ASP A 152 16.48 -4.68 9.27
C ASP A 152 15.86 -4.36 7.90
N GLY A 153 16.36 -4.98 6.84
CA GLY A 153 16.04 -4.64 5.44
C GLY A 153 14.56 -4.79 5.04
N GLY A 154 13.63 -4.93 5.97
CA GLY A 154 12.26 -5.38 5.76
C GLY A 154 12.19 -6.87 5.47
N GLN A 155 10.98 -7.37 5.21
CA GLN A 155 10.77 -8.77 4.84
C GLN A 155 11.58 -9.13 3.60
N GLY A 156 12.35 -10.22 3.67
CA GLY A 156 13.20 -10.67 2.56
C GLY A 156 14.30 -9.70 2.14
N ASN A 157 14.72 -8.77 3.02
CA ASN A 157 15.66 -7.69 2.71
C ASN A 157 15.21 -6.77 1.56
N ALA A 158 13.89 -6.62 1.38
CA ALA A 158 13.30 -5.87 0.28
C ALA A 158 13.90 -4.48 0.07
N CYS A 159 14.13 -3.74 1.15
CA CYS A 159 14.71 -2.40 1.10
C CYS A 159 16.16 -2.41 0.60
N LEU A 160 16.99 -3.34 1.06
CA LEU A 160 18.38 -3.47 0.61
C LEU A 160 18.47 -3.89 -0.86
N ARG A 161 17.58 -4.79 -1.31
CA ARG A 161 17.51 -5.18 -2.72
C ARG A 161 17.11 -4.00 -3.61
N GLY A 162 16.10 -3.24 -3.21
CA GLY A 162 15.69 -2.01 -3.91
C GLY A 162 16.81 -0.97 -3.97
N GLN A 163 17.49 -0.74 -2.84
CA GLN A 163 18.63 0.18 -2.78
C GLN A 163 19.76 -0.25 -3.72
N LYS A 164 20.14 -1.53 -3.67
CA LYS A 164 21.18 -2.09 -4.52
C LYS A 164 20.81 -1.90 -6.00
N TRP A 165 19.58 -2.25 -6.37
CA TRP A 165 19.11 -2.07 -7.73
C TRP A 165 19.19 -0.62 -8.20
N ILE A 166 18.75 0.33 -7.37
CA ILE A 166 18.81 1.77 -7.69
C ILE A 166 20.26 2.20 -7.96
N LEU A 167 21.20 1.79 -7.10
CA LEU A 167 22.61 2.13 -7.25
C LEU A 167 23.23 1.51 -8.51
N ASP A 168 22.95 0.23 -8.76
CA ASP A 168 23.45 -0.51 -9.94
C ASP A 168 22.92 0.09 -11.26
N HIS A 169 21.79 0.81 -11.24
CA HIS A 169 21.15 1.40 -12.42
C HIS A 169 21.37 2.93 -12.56
N GLY A 170 22.43 3.46 -11.97
CA GLY A 170 22.83 4.87 -12.11
C GLY A 170 22.08 5.83 -11.19
N GLY A 171 21.49 5.32 -10.11
CA GLY A 171 20.81 6.12 -9.10
C GLY A 171 19.45 6.67 -9.56
N ALA A 172 18.98 7.69 -8.84
CA ALA A 172 17.67 8.30 -9.08
C ALA A 172 17.67 9.34 -10.22
N THR A 173 18.83 9.80 -10.71
CA THR A 173 18.97 10.97 -11.61
C THR A 173 18.22 10.89 -12.94
N SER A 174 17.85 9.68 -13.36
CA SER A 174 17.16 9.40 -14.63
C SER A 174 15.71 8.98 -14.46
N ILE A 175 15.07 9.33 -13.33
CA ILE A 175 13.63 9.09 -13.17
C ILE A 175 12.79 10.02 -14.07
N PRO A 176 11.58 9.59 -14.49
CA PRO A 176 10.64 10.44 -15.23
C PRO A 176 10.25 11.72 -14.46
N SER A 177 9.74 12.72 -15.17
CA SER A 177 9.42 14.06 -14.61
C SER A 177 8.41 14.05 -13.45
N TRP A 178 7.53 13.04 -13.37
CA TRP A 178 6.62 12.87 -12.22
C TRP A 178 7.35 12.50 -10.92
N GLY A 179 8.64 12.18 -11.00
CA GLY A 179 9.52 11.87 -9.88
C GLY A 179 10.13 13.08 -9.16
N ILE A 180 9.89 14.29 -9.64
CA ILE A 180 10.46 15.52 -9.08
C ILE A 180 9.69 15.90 -7.81
N LEU A 181 9.91 15.17 -6.71
CA LEU A 181 9.34 15.44 -5.39
C LEU A 181 10.41 16.00 -4.43
N GLY A 182 10.94 17.17 -4.76
CA GLY A 182 11.89 17.89 -3.89
C GLY A 182 13.24 17.19 -3.65
N LEU A 183 13.48 16.03 -4.28
CA LEU A 183 14.76 15.30 -4.28
C LEU A 183 15.67 15.73 -5.44
N PHE A 184 15.20 16.64 -6.28
CA PHE A 184 15.92 17.24 -7.39
C PHE A 184 15.99 18.74 -7.17
N GLU A 185 17.12 19.34 -7.56
CA GLU A 185 17.21 20.79 -7.66
C GLU A 185 16.23 21.28 -8.71
N TRP A 186 15.35 22.19 -8.29
CA TRP A 186 14.54 22.98 -9.22
C TRP A 186 15.47 24.06 -9.79
N ALA A 187 15.79 23.95 -11.07
CA ALA A 187 16.57 24.94 -11.81
C ALA A 187 15.75 26.20 -12.13
#